data_AF-A0A2N0V9Z2-F1
#
_entry.id   AF-A0A2N0V9Z2-F1
#
_cell.length_a   1.000
_cell.length_b   1.000
_cell.length_c   1.000
_cell.angle_alpha   90.00
_cell.angle_beta   90.00
_cell.angle_gamma   90.00
#
_symmetry.space_group_name_H-M   'P 1'
#
loop_
_entity.id
_entity.type
_entity.pdbx_description
1 polymer ?
#
loop_
_entity_poly.entity_id
_entity_poly.type
_entity_poly.pdbx_seq_one_letter_code
_entity_poly.pdbx_strand_id
1 'polypeptide(L)'
;MRVVIDTNVLVAGLIGKTGPNREILRRCLEGDLQPFVGNALYLEYQDLLNREHIQALCNQTSVSLMAFLDGFASVCTSVDARYLWRPNLQDEADNHLIELAIAARASYIITNNLSDFANAELRHIGFDVVTPQQLLRLLES
;
A
#
# COMPACT_ATOMS: atom_id res chain seq x y z
N MET A 1 12.55 -6.22 -3.06
CA MET A 1 12.63 -4.83 -2.55
C MET A 1 11.51 -4.60 -1.52
N ARG A 2 11.75 -3.92 -0.38
CA ARG A 2 10.73 -3.75 0.69
C ARG A 2 9.79 -2.59 0.37
N VAL A 3 8.49 -2.83 0.35
CA VAL A 3 7.50 -1.81 -0.04
C VAL A 3 6.29 -1.80 0.89
N VAL A 4 5.66 -0.62 1.03
CA VAL A 4 4.34 -0.44 1.63
C VAL A 4 3.38 -0.05 0.52
N ILE A 5 2.22 -0.70 0.43
CA ILE A 5 1.23 -0.46 -0.61
C ILE A 5 0.08 0.33 -0.01
N ASP A 6 -0.25 1.50 -0.55
CA ASP A 6 -1.42 2.25 -0.13
C ASP A 6 -2.73 1.53 -0.56
N THR A 7 -3.80 1.72 0.20
CA THR A 7 -5.16 1.26 -0.07
C THR A 7 -5.63 1.64 -1.48
N ASN A 8 -5.32 2.84 -1.95
CA ASN A 8 -5.74 3.31 -3.28
C ASN A 8 -5.05 2.52 -4.41
N VAL A 9 -3.82 2.05 -4.21
CA VAL A 9 -3.08 1.23 -5.18
C VAL A 9 -3.66 -0.17 -5.22
N LEU A 10 -3.92 -0.75 -4.04
CA LEU A 10 -4.53 -2.08 -3.92
C LEU A 10 -5.89 -2.11 -4.63
N VAL A 11 -6.77 -1.15 -4.34
CA VAL A 11 -8.10 -1.09 -4.96
C VAL A 11 -8.01 -0.79 -6.45
N ALA A 12 -7.19 0.18 -6.89
CA ALA A 12 -7.04 0.46 -8.31
C ALA A 12 -6.49 -0.75 -9.09
N GLY A 13 -5.62 -1.55 -8.47
CA GLY A 13 -5.11 -2.80 -9.06
C GLY A 13 -6.15 -3.93 -9.13
N LEU A 14 -7.17 -3.90 -8.28
CA LEU A 14 -8.29 -4.84 -8.33
C LEU A 14 -9.36 -4.43 -9.35
N ILE A 15 -9.64 -3.13 -9.46
CA ILE A 15 -10.54 -2.58 -10.48
C ILE A 15 -9.94 -2.74 -11.88
N GLY A 16 -8.66 -2.38 -12.03
CA GLY A 16 -7.94 -2.46 -13.30
C GLY A 16 -7.46 -3.88 -13.61
N LYS A 17 -7.82 -4.41 -14.79
CA LYS A 17 -7.27 -5.69 -15.28
C LYS A 17 -5.83 -5.61 -15.79
N THR A 18 -5.35 -4.40 -16.04
CA THR A 18 -4.02 -4.09 -16.57
C THR A 18 -3.53 -2.78 -15.96
N GLY A 19 -2.26 -2.44 -16.23
CA GLY A 19 -1.67 -1.16 -15.87
C GLY A 19 -0.86 -1.19 -14.57
N PRO A 20 -0.31 -0.03 -14.16
CA PRO A 20 0.74 0.03 -13.15
C PRO A 20 0.33 -0.51 -11.77
N ASN A 21 -0.88 -0.19 -11.29
CA ASN A 21 -1.37 -0.70 -10.00
C ASN A 21 -1.45 -2.24 -9.99
N ARG A 22 -2.02 -2.82 -11.04
CA ARG A 22 -2.16 -4.26 -11.22
C ARG A 22 -0.79 -4.96 -11.28
N GLU A 23 0.15 -4.32 -11.97
CA GLU A 23 1.51 -4.81 -12.13
C GLU A 23 2.29 -4.80 -10.80
N ILE A 24 2.10 -3.78 -9.95
CA ILE A 24 2.67 -3.76 -8.59
C ILE A 24 2.16 -4.94 -7.75
N LEU A 25 0.84 -5.19 -7.76
CA LEU A 25 0.27 -6.34 -7.03
C LEU A 25 0.80 -7.67 -7.56
N ARG A 26 0.93 -7.81 -8.88
CA ARG A 26 1.51 -9.00 -9.52
C ARG A 26 2.95 -9.24 -9.05
N ARG A 27 3.80 -8.22 -9.09
CA ARG A 27 5.19 -8.31 -8.61
C ARG A 27 5.31 -8.64 -7.12
N CYS A 28 4.33 -8.22 -6.30
CA CYS A 28 4.27 -8.65 -4.90
C CYS A 28 3.95 -10.15 -4.78
N LEU A 29 2.94 -10.63 -5.52
CA LEU A 29 2.53 -12.04 -5.50
C LEU A 29 3.60 -12.98 -6.08
N GLU A 30 4.42 -12.50 -7.01
CA GLU A 30 5.54 -13.25 -7.60
C GLU A 30 6.84 -13.17 -6.78
N GLY A 31 6.89 -12.30 -5.76
CA GLY A 31 8.04 -12.17 -4.86
C GLY A 31 9.12 -11.18 -5.31
N ASP A 32 8.94 -10.48 -6.42
CA ASP A 32 9.86 -9.41 -6.87
C ASP A 32 9.86 -8.21 -5.92
N LEU A 33 8.67 -7.89 -5.40
CA LEU A 33 8.46 -6.90 -4.34
C LEU A 33 8.04 -7.63 -3.06
N GLN A 34 8.62 -7.24 -1.93
CA GLN A 34 8.23 -7.75 -0.61
C GLN A 34 7.30 -6.72 0.04
N PRO A 35 5.98 -6.95 0.04
CA PRO A 35 5.06 -6.05 0.72
C PRO A 35 5.17 -6.21 2.24
N PHE A 36 5.06 -5.08 2.94
CA PHE A 36 4.99 -5.00 4.39
C PHE A 36 3.64 -4.40 4.79
N VAL A 37 3.02 -4.98 5.83
CA VAL A 37 1.69 -4.57 6.29
C VAL A 37 1.66 -4.49 7.82
N GLY A 38 1.03 -3.44 8.35
CA GLY A 38 0.71 -3.30 9.77
C GLY A 38 -0.78 -3.54 10.01
N ASN A 39 -1.19 -3.70 11.27
CA ASN A 39 -2.60 -3.97 11.62
C ASN A 39 -3.56 -2.90 11.08
N ALA A 40 -3.24 -1.61 11.25
CA ALA A 40 -4.10 -0.53 10.78
C ALA A 40 -4.33 -0.59 9.26
N LEU A 41 -3.26 -0.71 8.47
CA LEU A 41 -3.35 -0.81 7.00
C LEU A 41 -4.11 -2.07 6.55
N TYR A 42 -3.92 -3.20 7.24
CA TYR A 42 -4.66 -4.42 6.92
C TYR A 42 -6.16 -4.26 7.19
N LEU A 43 -6.53 -3.67 8.33
CA LEU A 43 -7.93 -3.37 8.65
C LEU A 43 -8.55 -2.41 7.63
N GLU A 44 -7.80 -1.40 7.18
CA GLU A 44 -8.26 -0.51 6.11
C GLU A 44 -8.53 -1.24 4.80
N TYR A 45 -7.68 -2.20 4.41
CA TYR A 45 -7.95 -3.05 3.25
C TYR A 45 -9.26 -3.83 3.44
N GLN A 46 -9.45 -4.45 4.60
CA GLN A 46 -10.66 -5.22 4.90
C GLN A 46 -11.91 -4.33 4.81
N ASP A 47 -11.88 -3.17 5.47
CA ASP A 47 -13.00 -2.23 5.50
C ASP A 47 -13.32 -1.70 4.10
N LEU A 48 -12.30 -1.36 3.31
CA LEU A 48 -12.44 -0.83 1.97
C LEU A 48 -13.02 -1.87 1.00
N LEU A 49 -12.50 -3.09 1.01
CA LEU A 49 -12.96 -4.17 0.13
C LEU A 49 -14.35 -4.71 0.51
N ASN A 50 -14.80 -4.51 1.75
CA ASN A 50 -16.17 -4.83 2.16
C ASN A 50 -17.21 -3.79 1.75
N ARG A 51 -16.83 -2.63 1.20
CA ARG A 51 -17.80 -1.61 0.74
C ARG A 51 -18.48 -2.06 -0.55
N GLU A 52 -19.81 -1.96 -0.60
CA GLU A 52 -20.62 -2.38 -1.76
C GLU A 52 -20.21 -1.69 -3.07
N HIS A 53 -19.88 -0.40 -3.01
CA HIS A 53 -19.45 0.32 -4.21
C HIS A 53 -18.09 -0.16 -4.74
N ILE A 54 -17.16 -0.60 -3.87
CA ILE A 54 -15.88 -1.18 -4.30
C ILE A 54 -16.11 -2.54 -4.94
N GLN A 55 -16.97 -3.37 -4.35
CA GLN A 55 -17.38 -4.66 -4.91
C GLN A 55 -17.97 -4.49 -6.32
N ALA A 56 -18.85 -3.49 -6.50
CA ALA A 56 -19.42 -3.14 -7.79
C ALA A 56 -18.36 -2.69 -8.81
N LEU A 57 -17.41 -1.83 -8.41
CA LEU A 57 -16.31 -1.37 -9.28
C LEU A 57 -15.37 -2.50 -9.71
N CYS A 58 -15.06 -3.42 -8.80
CA CYS A 58 -14.26 -4.61 -9.10
C CYS A 58 -15.04 -5.66 -9.91
N ASN A 59 -16.37 -5.56 -9.96
CA ASN A 59 -17.27 -6.60 -10.45
C ASN A 59 -16.98 -7.96 -9.77
N GLN A 60 -16.87 -7.94 -8.44
CA GLN A 60 -16.54 -9.09 -7.59
C GLN A 60 -17.39 -9.09 -6.32
N THR A 61 -17.53 -10.24 -5.66
CA THR A 61 -18.20 -10.36 -4.36
C THR A 61 -17.23 -10.07 -3.21
N SER A 62 -17.76 -9.67 -2.05
CA SER A 62 -16.96 -9.56 -0.81
C SER A 62 -16.16 -10.83 -0.53
N VAL A 63 -16.76 -12.01 -0.68
CA VAL A 63 -16.08 -13.31 -0.50
C VAL A 63 -14.87 -13.45 -1.41
N SER A 64 -14.99 -13.11 -2.70
CA SER A 64 -13.87 -13.17 -3.63
C SER A 64 -12.77 -12.15 -3.31
N LEU A 65 -13.15 -10.96 -2.86
CA LEU A 65 -12.19 -9.92 -2.47
C LEU A 65 -11.46 -10.26 -1.17
N MET A 66 -12.15 -10.87 -0.20
CA MET A 66 -11.53 -11.38 1.03
C MET A 66 -10.57 -12.53 0.72
N ALA A 67 -10.95 -13.46 -0.16
CA ALA A 67 -10.05 -14.53 -0.59
C ALA A 67 -8.80 -13.99 -1.30
N PHE A 68 -8.95 -12.93 -2.11
CA PHE A 68 -7.80 -12.22 -2.67
C PHE A 68 -6.94 -11.61 -1.56
N LEU A 69 -7.56 -10.91 -0.61
CA LEU A 69 -6.85 -10.24 0.47
C LEU A 69 -6.08 -11.23 1.35
N ASP A 70 -6.64 -12.41 1.64
CA ASP A 70 -5.96 -13.49 2.35
C ASP A 70 -4.74 -13.99 1.56
N GLY A 71 -4.89 -14.18 0.24
CA GLY A 71 -3.79 -14.54 -0.64
C GLY A 71 -2.69 -13.47 -0.69
N PHE A 72 -3.07 -12.19 -0.80
CA PHE A 72 -2.13 -11.08 -0.76
C PHE A 72 -1.44 -10.97 0.61
N ALA A 73 -2.17 -11.13 1.71
CA ALA A 73 -1.63 -11.11 3.05
C ALA A 73 -0.62 -12.25 3.28
N SER A 74 -0.79 -13.40 2.64
CA SER A 74 0.14 -14.53 2.73
C SER A 74 1.53 -14.22 2.17
N VAL A 75 1.67 -13.24 1.28
CA VAL A 75 2.96 -12.77 0.76
C VAL A 75 3.48 -11.52 1.48
N CYS A 76 2.69 -10.93 2.38
CA CYS A 76 3.08 -9.78 3.18
C CYS A 76 3.93 -10.18 4.38
N THR A 77 4.90 -9.34 4.73
CA THR A 77 5.58 -9.40 6.02
C THR A 77 4.85 -8.48 7.00
N SER A 78 4.32 -9.05 8.08
CA SER A 78 3.66 -8.27 9.14
C SER A 78 4.65 -7.50 10.00
N VAL A 79 4.34 -6.24 10.30
CA VAL A 79 5.14 -5.40 11.20
C VAL A 79 4.24 -4.78 12.26
N ASP A 80 4.63 -4.98 13.52
CA ASP A 80 4.07 -4.27 14.66
C ASP A 80 4.69 -2.87 14.74
N ALA A 81 4.11 -1.92 14.01
CA ALA A 81 4.48 -0.52 14.11
C ALA A 81 3.98 0.00 15.47
N ARG A 82 4.90 0.10 16.44
CA ARG A 82 4.58 0.73 17.73
C ARG A 82 4.48 2.24 17.52
N TYR A 83 3.25 2.74 17.51
CA TYR A 83 2.80 4.13 17.35
C TYR A 83 3.50 5.13 18.29
N LEU A 84 4.78 5.44 18.06
CA LEU A 84 5.60 6.27 18.93
C LEU A 84 5.93 7.64 18.32
N TRP A 85 5.46 7.96 17.11
CA TRP A 85 5.75 9.26 16.48
C TRP A 85 4.54 10.21 16.56
N ARG A 86 4.67 11.29 17.34
CA ARG A 86 3.89 12.55 17.16
C ARG A 86 4.86 13.73 17.31
N PRO A 87 5.07 14.54 16.27
CA PRO A 87 4.33 15.81 16.17
C PRO A 87 4.08 16.31 14.72
N ASN A 88 2.91 16.92 14.44
CA ASN A 88 2.65 17.85 13.32
C ASN A 88 2.39 17.33 11.88
N LEU A 89 1.68 16.22 11.67
CA LEU A 89 1.03 15.95 10.36
C LEU A 89 -0.45 16.37 10.40
N GLN A 90 -0.90 17.02 9.32
CA GLN A 90 -2.18 17.72 9.22
C GLN A 90 -3.38 16.78 9.03
N ASP A 91 -3.14 15.49 8.76
CA ASP A 91 -4.16 14.44 8.68
C ASP A 91 -3.66 13.19 9.44
N GLU A 92 -4.42 12.75 10.45
CA GLU A 92 -4.02 11.60 11.30
C GLU A 92 -4.08 10.27 10.55
N ALA A 93 -4.78 10.22 9.40
CA ALA A 93 -5.03 9.01 8.63
C ALA A 93 -3.82 8.51 7.82
N ASP A 94 -2.85 9.35 7.44
CA ASP A 94 -1.68 8.89 6.66
C ASP A 94 -0.46 8.56 7.54
N ASN A 95 -0.55 8.87 8.84
CA ASN A 95 0.55 8.72 9.78
C ASN A 95 0.99 7.26 9.95
N HIS A 96 0.06 6.31 9.93
CA HIS A 96 0.40 4.89 10.11
C HIS A 96 1.15 4.31 8.91
N LEU A 97 0.94 4.81 7.69
CA LEU A 97 1.70 4.37 6.50
C LEU A 97 3.17 4.76 6.61
N ILE A 98 3.44 5.98 7.07
CA ILE A 98 4.79 6.47 7.32
C ILE A 98 5.46 5.68 8.44
N GLU A 99 4.79 5.52 9.58
CA GLU A 99 5.31 4.73 10.70
C GLU A 99 5.60 3.28 10.31
N LEU A 100 4.70 2.67 9.53
CA LEU A 100 4.89 1.33 8.98
C LEU A 100 6.11 1.28 8.06
N ALA A 101 6.27 2.25 7.15
CA ALA A 101 7.43 2.30 6.26
C ALA A 101 8.75 2.39 7.04
N ILE A 102 8.79 3.19 8.11
CA ILE A 102 9.96 3.29 9.00
C ILE A 102 10.22 1.97 9.71
N ALA A 103 9.21 1.40 10.35
CA ALA A 103 9.32 0.16 11.11
C ALA A 103 9.73 -1.02 10.21
N ALA A 104 9.22 -1.08 8.98
CA ALA A 104 9.57 -2.06 7.97
C ALA A 104 10.96 -1.84 7.34
N ARG A 105 11.54 -0.65 7.52
CA ARG A 105 12.67 -0.14 6.71
C ARG A 105 12.36 -0.29 5.22
N ALA A 106 11.16 0.14 4.84
CA ALA A 106 10.70 0.09 3.47
C ALA A 106 11.58 0.99 2.61
N SER A 107 11.82 0.57 1.36
CA SER A 107 12.47 1.43 0.36
C SER A 107 11.46 2.42 -0.22
N TYR A 108 10.20 1.99 -0.37
CA TYR A 108 9.15 2.78 -1.00
C TYR A 108 7.80 2.65 -0.30
N ILE A 109 7.09 3.78 -0.18
CA ILE A 109 5.63 3.80 -0.08
C ILE A 109 5.07 3.99 -1.49
N ILE A 110 4.16 3.12 -1.91
CA ILE A 110 3.54 3.17 -3.23
C ILE A 110 2.11 3.70 -3.10
N THR A 111 1.84 4.87 -3.66
CA THR A 111 0.53 5.53 -3.61
C THR A 111 0.19 6.22 -4.93
N ASN A 112 -1.09 6.34 -5.26
CA ASN A 112 -1.54 7.21 -6.35
C ASN A 112 -1.66 8.69 -5.93
N ASN A 113 -1.61 9.00 -4.64
CA ASN A 113 -1.80 10.35 -4.10
C ASN A 113 -0.51 10.91 -3.49
N LEU A 114 0.42 11.38 -4.33
CA LEU A 114 1.69 11.94 -3.85
C LEU A 114 1.51 13.22 -3.00
N SER A 115 0.41 13.95 -3.17
CA SER A 115 0.09 15.17 -2.42
C SER A 115 0.01 14.94 -0.92
N ASP A 116 -0.50 13.77 -0.53
CA ASP A 116 -0.80 13.42 0.85
C ASP A 116 0.52 13.21 1.63
N PHE A 117 1.62 12.96 0.90
CA PHE A 117 2.98 12.79 1.41
C PHE A 117 3.93 13.93 1.02
N ALA A 118 3.41 15.09 0.58
CA ALA A 118 4.26 16.19 0.11
C ALA A 118 4.93 17.00 1.23
N ASN A 119 4.71 16.64 2.51
CA ASN A 119 5.28 17.34 3.65
C ASN A 119 6.82 17.31 3.60
N ALA A 120 7.45 18.48 3.70
CA ALA A 120 8.89 18.64 3.59
C ALA A 120 9.68 17.85 4.65
N GLU A 121 9.06 17.59 5.81
CA GLU A 121 9.65 16.78 6.89
C GLU A 121 9.86 15.31 6.49
N LEU A 122 9.13 14.82 5.48
CA LEU A 122 9.26 13.44 4.99
C LEU A 122 10.48 13.20 4.08
N ARG A 123 11.14 14.27 3.62
CA ARG A 123 12.20 14.19 2.59
C ARG A 123 13.50 13.49 3.04
N HIS A 124 13.61 13.08 4.30
CA HIS A 124 14.83 12.51 4.87
C HIS A 124 14.61 11.26 5.74
N ILE A 125 13.45 10.61 5.65
CA ILE A 125 13.08 9.51 6.56
C ILE A 125 13.55 8.13 6.06
N GLY A 126 14.32 8.09 4.97
CA GLY A 126 15.00 6.87 4.49
C GLY A 126 14.15 5.94 3.62
N PHE A 127 12.99 6.42 3.16
CA PHE A 127 12.16 5.80 2.13
C PHE A 127 11.70 6.88 1.13
N ASP A 128 11.35 6.47 -0.08
CA ASP A 128 10.76 7.36 -1.09
C ASP A 128 9.25 7.09 -1.26
N VAL A 129 8.48 8.13 -1.58
CA VAL A 129 7.06 7.97 -1.92
C VAL A 129 6.91 8.08 -3.43
N VAL A 130 6.36 7.05 -4.05
CA VAL A 130 6.31 6.92 -5.52
C VAL A 130 4.94 6.42 -5.99
N THR A 131 4.58 6.82 -7.20
CA THR A 131 3.47 6.18 -7.92
C THR A 131 3.88 4.80 -8.44
N PRO A 132 2.91 3.89 -8.68
CA PRO A 132 3.17 2.61 -9.33
C PRO A 132 3.97 2.77 -10.64
N GLN A 133 3.61 3.74 -11.49
CA GLN A 133 4.30 3.98 -12.77
C GLN A 133 5.75 4.48 -12.60
N GLN A 134 6.03 5.25 -11.54
CA GLN A 134 7.39 5.68 -11.24
C GLN A 134 8.23 4.50 -10.77
N LEU A 135 7.72 3.66 -9.85
CA LEU A 135 8.47 2.51 -9.38
C LEU A 135 8.79 1.52 -10.50
N LEU A 136 7.81 1.23 -11.38
CA LEU A 136 8.05 0.31 -12.48
C LEU A 136 9.16 0.79 -13.42
N ARG A 137 9.20 2.10 -13.73
CA ARG A 137 10.31 2.68 -14.51
C ARG A 137 11.67 2.54 -13.82
N LEU A 138 11.72 2.66 -12.48
CA LEU A 138 12.96 2.46 -11.71
C LEU A 138 13.43 1.00 -11.70
N LEU A 139 12.52 0.04 -11.86
CA LEU A 139 12.86 -1.39 -11.92
C LEU A 139 13.32 -1.86 -13.31
N GLU A 140 13.07 -1.06 -14.35
CA GLU A 140 13.45 -1.35 -15.75
C GLU A 140 14.83 -0.78 -16.12
N SER A 141 15.39 0.08 -15.27
CA SER A 141 16.69 0.74 -15.41
C SER A 141 17.80 0.02 -14.64
#